data_AF-R1G4Y6-F1
#
_entry.id   AF-R1G4Y6-F1
#
_cell.length_a   1.000
_cell.length_b   1.000
_cell.length_c   1.000
_cell.angle_alpha   90.00
_cell.angle_beta   90.00
_cell.angle_gamma   90.00
#
_symmetry.space_group_name_H-M   'P 1'
#
loop_
_entity.id
_entity.type
_entity.pdbx_description
1 polymer ?
#
loop_
_entity_poly.entity_id
_entity_poly.type
_entity_poly.pdbx_seq_one_letter_code
_entity_poly.pdbx_strand_id
1 'polypeptide(L)'
;MLFMSRLLLAIQYGVALFFIRKKIKGLGFPLGLTITTFTLCGGAYYSMVPAFSEASGNGLGIYYVWYIIIGIEVGVVTGTASIWRKLSFKKTHLMERLGLLTLIIIGEGAIGVTKTVAKLMSKSGLTFDGCFLVIFIVLILTFLFILYFDNTTETHFGSIRQLINAALHFPLHLGIVGIVEGSQQVALARYVFKQFGAFQDTVTDACLTAHLDGAALTAPLIATVKGFKLDTKLESKDQVPVILDALYAVGNATGICSAANVTAGSTPPEAIQKASTDVLGGLFESTGVKVGAGEDAFELARSAYFTLYIYYWASVLFALLSFAAIFWVVSSKERGTNMYNKLALGSRILVVVVAAGLGFGKVL
;
A
#
# COMPACT_ATOMS: atom_id res chain seq x y z
N MET A 1 14.62 -14.31 -10.11
CA MET A 1 13.40 -13.86 -10.83
C MET A 1 13.67 -12.86 -11.96
N LEU A 2 14.54 -11.84 -11.77
CA LEU A 2 14.81 -10.81 -12.79
C LEU A 2 15.29 -11.36 -14.14
N PHE A 3 16.25 -12.30 -14.14
CA PHE A 3 16.73 -12.99 -15.34
C PHE A 3 15.61 -13.70 -16.10
N MET A 4 14.79 -14.49 -15.39
CA MET A 4 13.71 -15.29 -15.98
C MET A 4 12.67 -14.39 -16.66
N SER A 5 12.33 -13.25 -16.05
CA SER A 5 11.43 -12.26 -16.64
C SER A 5 11.96 -11.70 -17.97
N ARG A 6 13.26 -11.35 -18.05
CA ARG A 6 13.87 -10.82 -19.29
C ARG A 6 13.98 -11.87 -20.38
N LEU A 7 14.26 -13.12 -20.00
CA LEU A 7 14.32 -14.23 -20.94
C LEU A 7 12.95 -14.53 -21.55
N LEU A 8 11.89 -14.53 -20.75
CA LEU A 8 10.51 -14.65 -21.23
C LEU A 8 10.11 -13.52 -22.18
N LEU A 9 10.48 -12.27 -21.87
CA LEU A 9 10.24 -11.14 -22.76
C LEU A 9 11.00 -11.29 -24.08
N ALA A 10 12.28 -11.70 -24.04
CA ALA A 10 13.07 -11.96 -25.25
C ALA A 10 12.43 -13.04 -26.14
N ILE A 11 11.88 -14.10 -25.54
CA ILE A 11 11.13 -15.14 -26.27
C ILE A 11 9.86 -14.56 -26.90
N GLN A 12 9.05 -13.80 -26.16
CA GLN A 12 7.82 -13.20 -26.69
C GLN A 12 8.09 -12.27 -27.88
N TYR A 13 9.06 -11.36 -27.73
CA TYR A 13 9.47 -10.48 -28.82
C TYR A 13 10.12 -11.24 -29.97
N GLY A 14 10.81 -12.35 -29.70
CA GLY A 14 11.36 -13.26 -30.71
C GLY A 14 10.28 -13.95 -31.55
N VAL A 15 9.24 -14.49 -30.90
CA VAL A 15 8.08 -15.07 -31.59
C VAL A 15 7.36 -14.00 -32.42
N ALA A 16 7.14 -12.81 -31.86
CA ALA A 16 6.55 -11.68 -32.59
C ALA A 16 7.38 -11.30 -33.83
N LEU A 17 8.71 -11.25 -33.69
CA LEU A 17 9.62 -10.98 -34.80
C LEU A 17 9.50 -12.05 -35.89
N PHE A 18 9.43 -13.33 -35.52
CA PHE A 18 9.29 -14.43 -36.48
C PHE A 18 8.01 -14.29 -37.34
N PHE A 19 6.87 -13.99 -36.72
CA PHE A 19 5.61 -13.78 -37.44
C PHE A 19 5.58 -12.48 -38.26
N ILE A 20 6.13 -11.38 -37.74
CA ILE A 20 6.08 -10.07 -38.40
C ILE A 20 7.08 -9.97 -39.55
N ARG A 21 8.24 -10.62 -39.45
CA ARG A 21 9.28 -10.62 -40.50
C ARG A 21 8.74 -11.14 -41.85
N LYS A 22 7.71 -11.99 -41.82
CA LYS A 22 7.03 -12.51 -43.02
C LYS A 22 6.02 -11.52 -43.63
N LYS A 23 5.45 -10.59 -42.85
CA LYS A 23 4.38 -9.67 -43.30
C LYS A 23 4.83 -8.23 -43.56
N ILE A 24 5.82 -7.69 -42.84
CA ILE A 24 6.17 -6.25 -42.94
C ILE A 24 7.70 -6.06 -43.01
N LYS A 25 8.20 -5.69 -44.19
CA LYS A 25 9.61 -5.32 -44.39
C LYS A 25 9.92 -4.00 -43.67
N GLY A 26 10.95 -4.01 -42.83
CA GLY A 26 11.45 -2.82 -42.11
C GLY A 26 11.14 -2.75 -40.61
N LEU A 27 10.27 -3.62 -40.06
CA LEU A 27 10.00 -3.69 -38.62
C LEU A 27 10.93 -4.65 -37.85
N GLY A 28 11.72 -5.46 -38.58
CA GLY A 28 12.59 -6.46 -37.95
C GLY A 28 13.81 -5.87 -37.22
N PHE A 29 14.30 -4.70 -37.66
CA PHE A 29 15.43 -4.02 -37.03
C PHE A 29 15.10 -3.49 -35.62
N PRO A 30 14.04 -2.71 -35.39
CA PRO A 30 13.70 -2.22 -34.05
C PRO A 30 13.32 -3.36 -33.09
N LEU A 31 12.59 -4.39 -33.55
CA LEU A 31 12.30 -5.56 -32.72
C LEU A 31 13.57 -6.36 -32.38
N GLY A 32 14.50 -6.49 -33.33
CA GLY A 32 15.80 -7.12 -33.09
C GLY A 32 16.59 -6.39 -32.01
N LEU A 33 16.60 -5.05 -32.06
CA LEU A 33 17.28 -4.20 -31.08
C LEU A 33 16.66 -4.33 -29.67
N THR A 34 15.33 -4.46 -29.56
CA THR A 34 14.69 -4.73 -28.25
C THR A 34 15.02 -6.13 -27.72
N ILE A 35 15.09 -7.15 -28.59
CA ILE A 35 15.44 -8.52 -28.18
C ILE A 35 16.89 -8.57 -27.69
N THR A 36 17.84 -7.97 -28.43
CA THR A 36 19.24 -7.94 -28.00
C THR A 36 19.40 -7.20 -26.67
N THR A 37 18.65 -6.12 -26.47
CA THR A 37 18.65 -5.39 -25.19
C THR A 37 18.17 -6.27 -24.04
N PHE A 38 17.05 -7.00 -24.19
CA PHE A 38 16.56 -7.89 -23.13
C PHE A 38 17.52 -9.07 -22.86
N THR A 39 18.16 -9.62 -23.89
CA THR A 39 19.17 -10.67 -23.72
C THR A 39 20.41 -10.15 -23.00
N LEU A 40 20.87 -8.94 -23.33
CA LEU A 40 22.03 -8.32 -22.66
C LEU A 40 21.71 -7.96 -21.20
N CYS A 41 20.56 -7.35 -20.92
CA CYS A 41 20.12 -7.07 -19.56
C CYS A 41 19.93 -8.38 -18.77
N GLY A 42 19.34 -9.41 -19.38
CA GLY A 42 19.26 -10.76 -18.79
C GLY A 42 20.63 -11.32 -18.43
N GLY A 43 21.59 -11.27 -19.36
CA GLY A 43 22.98 -11.70 -19.12
C GLY A 43 23.66 -10.92 -17.99
N ALA A 44 23.43 -9.61 -17.91
CA ALA A 44 23.94 -8.77 -16.83
C ALA A 44 23.32 -9.14 -15.46
N TYR A 45 22.04 -9.50 -15.42
CA TYR A 45 21.42 -9.98 -14.18
C TYR A 45 21.91 -11.37 -13.77
N TYR A 46 22.21 -12.23 -14.74
CA TYR A 46 22.79 -13.54 -14.47
C TYR A 46 24.22 -13.43 -13.92
N SER A 47 25.04 -12.53 -14.48
CA SER A 47 26.41 -12.32 -13.99
C SER A 47 26.48 -11.66 -12.61
N MET A 48 25.40 -11.03 -12.14
CA MET A 48 25.30 -10.48 -10.77
C MET A 48 24.92 -11.51 -9.71
N VAL A 49 24.40 -12.67 -10.09
CA VAL A 49 24.03 -13.74 -9.14
C VAL A 49 25.15 -14.10 -8.15
N PRO A 50 26.41 -14.33 -8.58
CA PRO A 50 27.49 -14.64 -7.63
C PRO A 50 27.87 -13.46 -6.72
N ALA A 51 27.65 -12.22 -7.14
CA ALA A 51 27.96 -11.02 -6.35
C ALA A 51 26.97 -10.79 -5.18
N PHE A 52 25.79 -11.41 -5.23
CA PHE A 52 24.82 -11.39 -4.12
C PHE A 52 25.11 -12.47 -3.05
N SER A 53 26.18 -13.26 -3.18
CA SER A 53 26.60 -14.20 -2.15
C SER A 53 27.09 -13.46 -0.90
N GLU A 54 26.72 -13.95 0.30
CA GLU A 54 27.05 -13.37 1.62
C GLU A 54 28.54 -13.05 1.83
N ALA A 55 29.42 -13.71 1.06
CA ALA A 55 30.87 -13.51 1.10
C ALA A 55 31.35 -12.13 0.59
N SER A 56 30.49 -11.35 -0.08
CA SER A 56 30.91 -10.21 -0.91
C SER A 56 30.90 -8.85 -0.19
N GLY A 57 30.29 -8.73 1.00
CA GLY A 57 30.34 -7.55 1.88
C GLY A 57 29.84 -6.21 1.32
N ASN A 58 29.52 -6.11 0.03
CA ASN A 58 29.27 -4.86 -0.70
C ASN A 58 27.85 -4.80 -1.26
N GLY A 59 26.84 -4.96 -0.40
CA GLY A 59 25.43 -4.97 -0.80
C GLY A 59 24.97 -3.68 -1.48
N LEU A 60 25.38 -2.51 -0.95
CA LEU A 60 24.90 -1.19 -1.42
C LEU A 60 25.34 -0.84 -2.85
N GLY A 61 26.58 -1.18 -3.24
CA GLY A 61 27.09 -0.89 -4.58
C GLY A 61 26.34 -1.67 -5.67
N ILE A 62 25.93 -2.90 -5.37
CA ILE A 62 25.21 -3.76 -6.31
C ILE A 62 23.81 -3.21 -6.61
N TYR A 63 23.13 -2.63 -5.61
CA TYR A 63 21.84 -1.96 -5.83
C TYR A 63 21.95 -0.76 -6.80
N TYR A 64 23.02 0.03 -6.74
CA TYR A 64 23.23 1.12 -7.69
C TYR A 64 23.39 0.63 -9.13
N VAL A 65 24.19 -0.41 -9.35
CA VAL A 65 24.38 -0.99 -10.69
C VAL A 65 23.06 -1.54 -11.22
N TRP A 66 22.25 -2.15 -10.36
CA TRP A 66 20.91 -2.61 -10.72
C TRP A 66 20.01 -1.46 -11.24
N TYR A 67 19.94 -0.34 -10.52
CA TYR A 67 19.16 0.83 -10.95
C TYR A 67 19.66 1.42 -12.27
N ILE A 68 20.99 1.45 -12.49
CA ILE A 68 21.57 1.94 -13.74
C ILE A 68 21.14 1.04 -14.91
N ILE A 69 21.18 -0.28 -14.76
CA ILE A 69 20.77 -1.22 -15.81
C ILE A 69 19.29 -1.06 -16.14
N ILE A 70 18.41 -0.90 -15.13
CA ILE A 70 16.99 -0.61 -15.37
C ILE A 70 16.83 0.71 -16.14
N GLY A 71 17.57 1.76 -15.77
CA GLY A 71 17.52 3.05 -16.45
C GLY A 71 17.91 2.95 -17.93
N ILE A 72 18.98 2.21 -18.24
CA ILE A 72 19.42 1.95 -19.61
C ILE A 72 18.38 1.12 -20.38
N GLU A 73 17.85 0.06 -19.76
CA GLU A 73 16.81 -0.82 -20.35
C GLU A 73 15.58 0.00 -20.76
N VAL A 74 15.07 0.83 -19.84
CA VAL A 74 13.94 1.73 -20.10
C VAL A 74 14.28 2.75 -21.17
N GLY A 75 15.47 3.36 -21.14
CA GLY A 75 15.89 4.35 -22.11
C GLY A 75 15.98 3.79 -23.53
N VAL A 76 16.57 2.60 -23.71
CA VAL A 76 16.73 1.96 -25.02
C VAL A 76 15.40 1.48 -25.58
N VAL A 77 14.56 0.83 -24.77
CA VAL A 77 13.23 0.37 -25.21
C VAL A 77 12.34 1.55 -25.58
N THR A 78 12.30 2.59 -24.74
CA THR A 78 11.50 3.81 -25.00
C THR A 78 12.03 4.60 -26.20
N GLY A 79 13.37 4.71 -26.34
CA GLY A 79 14.00 5.38 -27.47
C GLY A 79 13.72 4.68 -28.80
N THR A 80 13.80 3.35 -28.82
CA THR A 80 13.48 2.53 -30.01
C THR A 80 12.00 2.68 -30.40
N ALA A 81 11.09 2.73 -29.43
CA ALA A 81 9.68 3.00 -29.69
C ALA A 81 9.41 4.42 -30.22
N SER A 82 10.25 5.40 -29.85
CA SER A 82 10.12 6.80 -30.27
C SER A 82 10.65 7.07 -31.68
N ILE A 83 11.77 6.44 -32.05
CA ILE A 83 12.46 6.65 -33.33
C ILE A 83 11.68 5.98 -34.48
N TRP A 84 11.18 4.75 -34.28
CA TRP A 84 10.47 4.02 -35.32
C TRP A 84 8.96 4.33 -35.31
N ARG A 85 8.57 5.35 -36.06
CA ARG A 85 7.17 5.81 -36.20
C ARG A 85 6.18 4.73 -36.72
N LYS A 86 6.66 3.62 -37.30
CA LYS A 86 5.80 2.46 -37.66
C LYS A 86 5.47 1.53 -36.48
N LEU A 87 6.21 1.63 -35.38
CA LEU A 87 5.88 1.08 -34.06
C LEU A 87 5.07 2.08 -33.21
N SER A 88 4.91 3.32 -33.69
CA SER A 88 4.15 4.35 -32.97
C SER A 88 2.69 3.94 -32.84
N PHE A 89 2.18 4.09 -31.61
CA PHE A 89 0.78 3.89 -31.20
C PHE A 89 -0.26 4.83 -31.87
N LYS A 90 0.08 5.46 -32.99
CA LYS A 90 -0.83 6.39 -33.66
C LYS A 90 -1.96 5.57 -34.28
N LYS A 91 -3.19 5.79 -33.81
CA LYS A 91 -4.43 5.04 -34.14
C LYS A 91 -4.56 3.63 -33.54
N THR A 92 -3.84 3.28 -32.46
CA THR A 92 -4.16 2.05 -31.71
C THR A 92 -5.22 2.30 -30.65
N HIS A 93 -6.11 1.33 -30.45
CA HIS A 93 -7.10 1.23 -29.36
C HIS A 93 -6.47 1.12 -27.96
N LEU A 94 -5.17 1.44 -27.85
CA LEU A 94 -4.37 1.25 -26.65
C LEU A 94 -4.82 2.19 -25.53
N MET A 95 -5.18 3.43 -25.86
CA MET A 95 -5.69 4.39 -24.87
C MET A 95 -7.03 3.93 -24.29
N GLU A 96 -7.92 3.41 -25.14
CA GLU A 96 -9.20 2.83 -24.70
C GLU A 96 -9.02 1.56 -23.85
N ARG A 97 -8.02 0.71 -24.18
CA ARG A 97 -7.66 -0.45 -23.35
C ARG A 97 -7.06 -0.07 -21.99
N LEU A 98 -6.31 1.03 -21.92
CA LEU A 98 -5.79 1.56 -20.63
C LEU A 98 -6.93 2.10 -19.75
N GLY A 99 -7.95 2.72 -20.35
CA GLY A 99 -9.20 3.06 -19.66
C GLY A 99 -9.88 1.84 -19.04
N LEU A 100 -10.02 0.76 -19.83
CA LEU A 100 -10.59 -0.52 -19.35
C LEU A 100 -9.73 -1.14 -18.23
N LEU A 101 -8.40 -1.12 -18.35
CA LEU A 101 -7.50 -1.59 -17.29
C LEU A 101 -7.70 -0.81 -15.98
N THR A 102 -7.90 0.50 -16.04
CA THR A 102 -8.19 1.33 -14.86
C THR A 102 -9.50 0.92 -14.18
N LEU A 103 -10.54 0.66 -14.97
CA LEU A 103 -11.82 0.15 -14.46
C LEU A 103 -11.64 -1.18 -13.71
N ILE A 104 -10.81 -2.09 -14.23
CA ILE A 104 -10.48 -3.34 -13.54
C ILE A 104 -9.77 -3.06 -12.22
N ILE A 105 -8.75 -2.20 -12.23
CA ILE A 105 -7.98 -1.84 -11.02
C ILE A 105 -8.87 -1.20 -9.95
N ILE A 106 -9.72 -0.24 -10.33
CA ILE A 106 -10.66 0.40 -9.41
C ILE A 106 -11.70 -0.62 -8.93
N GLY A 107 -12.12 -1.56 -9.79
CA GLY A 107 -13.02 -2.65 -9.46
C GLY A 107 -12.45 -3.61 -8.41
N GLU A 108 -11.20 -4.07 -8.58
CA GLU A 108 -10.46 -4.82 -7.57
C GLU A 108 -10.36 -4.05 -6.26
N GLY A 109 -10.07 -2.75 -6.37
CA GLY A 109 -10.09 -1.83 -5.25
C GLY A 109 -11.41 -1.83 -4.49
N ALA A 110 -12.53 -1.73 -5.20
CA ALA A 110 -13.87 -1.75 -4.61
C ALA A 110 -14.19 -3.09 -3.92
N ILE A 111 -13.76 -4.21 -4.51
CA ILE A 111 -13.90 -5.55 -3.89
C ILE A 111 -13.09 -5.62 -2.58
N GLY A 112 -11.89 -5.08 -2.53
CA GLY A 112 -11.11 -5.02 -1.28
C GLY A 112 -11.76 -4.12 -0.22
N VAL A 113 -12.39 -3.01 -0.64
CA VAL A 113 -13.14 -2.13 0.26
C VAL A 113 -14.34 -2.87 0.86
N THR A 114 -15.12 -3.61 0.07
CA THR A 114 -16.27 -4.37 0.63
C THR A 114 -15.83 -5.43 1.62
N LYS A 115 -14.69 -6.10 1.41
CA LYS A 115 -14.09 -7.01 2.41
C LYS A 115 -13.71 -6.27 3.69
N THR A 116 -13.15 -5.07 3.57
CA THR A 116 -12.80 -4.22 4.71
C THR A 116 -14.04 -3.77 5.48
N VAL A 117 -15.09 -3.33 4.77
CA VAL A 117 -16.40 -3.00 5.35
C VAL A 117 -16.98 -4.20 6.08
N ALA A 118 -16.94 -5.39 5.48
CA ALA A 118 -17.40 -6.61 6.12
C ALA A 118 -16.60 -6.89 7.41
N LYS A 119 -15.27 -6.73 7.40
CA LYS A 119 -14.43 -6.88 8.62
C LYS A 119 -14.75 -5.85 9.70
N LEU A 120 -15.05 -4.61 9.32
CA LEU A 120 -15.41 -3.52 10.26
C LEU A 120 -16.82 -3.66 10.83
N MET A 121 -17.78 -4.15 10.02
CA MET A 121 -19.21 -4.25 10.35
C MET A 121 -19.63 -5.63 10.85
N SER A 122 -18.74 -6.62 10.83
CA SER A 122 -19.11 -8.04 10.96
C SER A 122 -19.94 -8.37 12.21
N LYS A 123 -19.81 -7.64 13.34
CA LYS A 123 -20.63 -7.91 14.54
C LYS A 123 -20.52 -6.97 15.73
N SER A 124 -19.58 -6.02 15.76
CA SER A 124 -19.69 -4.86 16.64
C SER A 124 -20.78 -3.98 16.04
N GLY A 125 -21.78 -3.55 16.81
CA GLY A 125 -22.93 -2.78 16.28
C GLY A 125 -22.49 -1.55 15.46
N LEU A 126 -23.45 -0.87 14.82
CA LEU A 126 -23.19 0.30 13.99
C LEU A 126 -22.45 1.39 14.81
N THR A 127 -21.13 1.42 14.75
CA THR A 127 -20.33 2.47 15.40
C THR A 127 -20.25 3.63 14.42
N PHE A 128 -20.60 4.83 14.87
CA PHE A 128 -20.58 6.04 14.04
C PHE A 128 -19.21 6.23 13.36
N ASP A 129 -18.12 5.99 14.09
CA ASP A 129 -16.76 6.08 13.55
C ASP A 129 -16.47 5.07 12.44
N GLY A 130 -16.98 3.85 12.55
CA GLY A 130 -16.85 2.83 11.51
C GLY A 130 -17.58 3.25 10.23
N CYS A 131 -18.79 3.82 10.36
CA CYS A 131 -19.54 4.36 9.23
C CYS A 131 -18.80 5.51 8.54
N PHE A 132 -18.26 6.46 9.31
CA PHE A 132 -17.48 7.56 8.74
C PHE A 132 -16.26 7.06 7.98
N LEU A 133 -15.51 6.12 8.55
CA LEU A 133 -14.32 5.55 7.90
C LEU A 133 -14.67 4.90 6.56
N VAL A 134 -15.76 4.15 6.50
CA VAL A 134 -16.25 3.53 5.26
C VAL A 134 -16.65 4.59 4.22
N ILE A 135 -17.37 5.63 4.64
CA ILE A 135 -17.75 6.74 3.76
C ILE A 135 -16.51 7.40 3.15
N PHE A 136 -15.47 7.67 3.95
CA PHE A 136 -14.22 8.25 3.45
C PHE A 136 -13.52 7.36 2.42
N ILE A 137 -13.46 6.05 2.65
CA ILE A 137 -12.85 5.11 1.69
C ILE A 137 -13.63 5.09 0.37
N VAL A 138 -14.96 5.07 0.43
CA VAL A 138 -15.82 5.12 -0.76
C VAL A 138 -15.63 6.44 -1.51
N LEU A 139 -15.59 7.58 -0.78
CA LEU A 139 -15.33 8.89 -1.38
C LEU A 139 -13.97 8.96 -2.07
N ILE A 140 -12.91 8.40 -1.47
CA ILE A 140 -11.58 8.32 -2.08
C ILE A 140 -11.65 7.54 -3.40
N LEU A 141 -12.33 6.39 -3.41
CA LEU A 141 -12.46 5.56 -4.61
C LEU A 141 -13.28 6.28 -5.70
N THR A 142 -14.36 6.96 -5.33
CA THR A 142 -15.16 7.79 -6.24
C THR A 142 -14.35 8.97 -6.79
N PHE A 143 -13.59 9.67 -5.96
CA PHE A 143 -12.75 10.77 -6.42
C PHE A 143 -11.62 10.31 -7.33
N LEU A 144 -11.00 9.15 -7.08
CA LEU A 144 -10.03 8.55 -7.99
C LEU A 144 -10.66 8.22 -9.35
N PHE A 145 -11.88 7.66 -9.34
CA PHE A 145 -12.63 7.38 -10.56
C PHE A 145 -12.91 8.66 -11.36
N ILE A 146 -13.47 9.68 -10.70
CA ILE A 146 -13.77 10.97 -11.35
C ILE A 146 -12.49 11.62 -11.86
N LEU A 147 -11.43 11.69 -11.05
CA LEU A 147 -10.18 12.35 -11.42
C LEU A 147 -9.51 11.67 -12.63
N TYR A 148 -9.64 10.35 -12.75
CA TYR A 148 -9.13 9.61 -13.91
C TYR A 148 -9.96 9.86 -15.17
N PHE A 149 -11.29 9.64 -15.11
CA PHE A 149 -12.16 9.66 -16.30
C PHE A 149 -12.54 11.07 -16.76
N ASP A 150 -12.61 12.05 -15.86
CA ASP A 150 -12.94 13.44 -16.23
C ASP A 150 -11.79 14.12 -17.00
N ASN A 151 -10.57 13.59 -16.86
CA ASN A 151 -9.38 14.16 -17.49
C ASN A 151 -9.05 13.57 -18.88
N THR A 152 -9.88 12.67 -19.43
CA THR A 152 -9.65 12.09 -20.76
C THR A 152 -10.10 13.04 -21.87
N THR A 153 -9.24 13.98 -22.27
CA THR A 153 -9.49 14.81 -23.45
C THR A 153 -9.23 14.02 -24.74
N GLU A 154 -10.24 13.93 -25.61
CA GLU A 154 -10.24 13.36 -26.98
C GLU A 154 -9.36 14.15 -27.97
N THR A 155 -8.22 14.69 -27.54
CA THR A 155 -7.35 15.48 -28.42
C THR A 155 -6.40 14.61 -29.22
N HIS A 156 -6.31 14.85 -30.52
CA HIS A 156 -5.43 14.12 -31.42
C HIS A 156 -3.94 14.39 -31.08
N PHE A 157 -3.31 13.45 -30.38
CA PHE A 157 -1.91 13.55 -29.95
C PHE A 157 -0.89 13.29 -31.08
N GLY A 158 0.32 13.83 -30.91
CA GLY A 158 1.49 13.43 -31.69
C GLY A 158 2.05 12.09 -31.18
N SER A 159 2.76 11.35 -32.04
CA SER A 159 3.27 9.99 -31.76
C SER A 159 4.10 9.87 -30.47
N ILE A 160 4.97 10.85 -30.20
CA ILE A 160 5.88 10.85 -29.04
C ILE A 160 5.13 11.20 -27.75
N ARG A 161 4.23 12.20 -27.79
CA ARG A 161 3.41 12.57 -26.63
C ARG A 161 2.45 11.46 -26.23
N GLN A 162 1.91 10.75 -27.22
CA GLN A 162 1.05 9.59 -26.97
C GLN A 162 1.82 8.44 -26.31
N LEU A 163 3.08 8.22 -26.72
CA LEU A 163 3.96 7.22 -26.09
C LEU A 163 4.30 7.60 -24.64
N ILE A 164 4.70 8.84 -24.38
CA ILE A 164 4.99 9.33 -23.02
C ILE A 164 3.74 9.25 -22.15
N ASN A 165 2.59 9.67 -22.68
CA ASN A 165 1.31 9.58 -21.97
C ASN A 165 0.98 8.13 -21.61
N ALA A 166 1.09 7.20 -22.55
CA ALA A 166 0.86 5.77 -22.29
C ALA A 166 1.86 5.20 -21.27
N ALA A 167 3.15 5.57 -21.37
CA ALA A 167 4.16 5.14 -20.42
C ALA A 167 3.88 5.64 -18.99
N LEU A 168 3.37 6.86 -18.85
CA LEU A 168 3.06 7.50 -17.58
C LEU A 168 1.78 6.96 -16.92
N HIS A 169 0.89 6.31 -17.68
CA HIS A 169 -0.27 5.62 -17.12
C HIS A 169 0.12 4.39 -16.28
N PHE A 170 1.23 3.71 -16.59
CA PHE A 170 1.66 2.54 -15.80
C PHE A 170 2.07 2.91 -14.35
N PRO A 171 2.94 3.91 -14.12
CA PRO A 171 3.14 4.49 -12.78
C PRO A 171 1.84 4.92 -12.12
N LEU A 172 0.94 5.56 -12.88
CA LEU A 172 -0.33 6.00 -12.34
C LEU A 172 -1.19 4.83 -11.83
N HIS A 173 -1.32 3.76 -12.61
CA HIS A 173 -2.03 2.55 -12.20
C HIS A 173 -1.46 1.96 -10.91
N LEU A 174 -0.13 1.91 -10.80
CA LEU A 174 0.54 1.44 -9.58
C LEU A 174 0.23 2.34 -8.37
N GLY A 175 0.22 3.66 -8.57
CA GLY A 175 -0.19 4.62 -7.54
C GLY A 175 -1.64 4.44 -7.11
N ILE A 176 -2.57 4.24 -8.06
CA ILE A 176 -4.00 3.99 -7.76
C ILE A 176 -4.16 2.69 -6.94
N VAL A 177 -3.50 1.60 -7.35
CA VAL A 177 -3.50 0.34 -6.58
C VAL A 177 -2.99 0.59 -5.17
N GLY A 178 -1.84 1.27 -5.02
CA GLY A 178 -1.25 1.57 -3.71
C GLY A 178 -2.14 2.43 -2.81
N ILE A 179 -2.86 3.40 -3.37
CA ILE A 179 -3.84 4.20 -2.62
C ILE A 179 -5.00 3.34 -2.15
N VAL A 180 -5.57 2.50 -3.02
CA VAL A 180 -6.75 1.72 -2.65
C VAL A 180 -6.40 0.62 -1.65
N GLU A 181 -5.34 -0.15 -1.88
CA GLU A 181 -4.87 -1.15 -0.92
C GLU A 181 -4.40 -0.51 0.39
N GLY A 182 -3.64 0.59 0.32
CA GLY A 182 -3.18 1.33 1.50
C GLY A 182 -4.34 1.88 2.32
N SER A 183 -5.40 2.41 1.68
CA SER A 183 -6.58 2.92 2.39
C SER A 183 -7.31 1.85 3.21
N GLN A 184 -7.37 0.61 2.70
CA GLN A 184 -7.95 -0.52 3.40
C GLN A 184 -7.14 -0.90 4.63
N GLN A 185 -5.80 -0.97 4.49
CA GLN A 185 -4.90 -1.34 5.57
C GLN A 185 -4.86 -0.27 6.68
N VAL A 186 -4.80 1.01 6.32
CA VAL A 186 -4.84 2.13 7.28
C VAL A 186 -6.16 2.14 8.05
N ALA A 187 -7.28 1.85 7.38
CA ALA A 187 -8.59 1.77 8.02
C ALA A 187 -8.69 0.61 9.04
N LEU A 188 -8.17 -0.57 8.68
CA LEU A 188 -8.11 -1.72 9.59
C LEU A 188 -7.19 -1.43 10.79
N ALA A 189 -6.03 -0.81 10.56
CA ALA A 189 -5.12 -0.44 11.64
C ALA A 189 -5.77 0.56 12.61
N ARG A 190 -6.47 1.59 12.10
CA ARG A 190 -7.22 2.55 12.92
C ARG A 190 -8.26 1.86 13.80
N TYR A 191 -8.96 0.86 13.25
CA TYR A 191 -9.93 0.07 14.00
C TYR A 191 -9.27 -0.73 15.13
N VAL A 192 -8.16 -1.41 14.86
CA VAL A 192 -7.38 -2.16 15.86
C VAL A 192 -6.89 -1.25 16.99
N PHE A 193 -6.26 -0.12 16.65
CA PHE A 193 -5.77 0.82 17.67
C PHE A 193 -6.88 1.43 18.51
N LYS A 194 -8.08 1.64 17.94
CA LYS A 194 -9.23 2.11 18.72
C LYS A 194 -9.70 1.06 19.72
N GLN A 195 -9.79 -0.21 19.33
CA GLN A 195 -10.16 -1.29 20.24
C GLN A 195 -9.10 -1.47 21.33
N PHE A 196 -7.82 -1.42 20.96
CA PHE A 196 -6.73 -1.48 21.92
C PHE A 196 -6.72 -0.28 22.88
N GLY A 197 -7.00 0.93 22.38
CA GLY A 197 -7.16 2.12 23.22
C GLY A 197 -8.27 1.95 24.26
N ALA A 198 -9.44 1.44 23.86
CA ALA A 198 -10.53 1.15 24.80
C ALA A 198 -10.13 0.10 25.86
N PHE A 199 -9.29 -0.87 25.52
CA PHE A 199 -8.74 -1.82 26.49
C PHE A 199 -7.79 -1.13 27.47
N GLN A 200 -6.90 -0.26 26.99
CA GLN A 200 -5.98 0.52 27.83
C GLN A 200 -6.72 1.50 28.75
N ASP A 201 -7.81 2.10 28.29
CA ASP A 201 -8.68 2.96 29.10
C ASP A 201 -9.31 2.14 30.24
N THR A 202 -9.85 0.94 29.95
CA THR A 202 -10.35 0.03 30.99
C THR A 202 -9.27 -0.38 31.98
N VAL A 203 -8.05 -0.66 31.50
CA VAL A 203 -6.90 -0.94 32.38
C VAL A 203 -6.60 0.24 33.28
N THR A 204 -6.58 1.45 32.74
CA THR A 204 -6.31 2.68 33.47
C THR A 204 -7.37 2.93 34.54
N ASP A 205 -8.64 2.81 34.18
CA ASP A 205 -9.76 3.05 35.10
C ASP A 205 -9.84 1.99 36.19
N ALA A 206 -9.74 0.71 35.84
CA ALA A 206 -9.86 -0.39 36.80
C ALA A 206 -8.64 -0.53 37.71
N CYS A 207 -7.43 -0.36 37.17
CA CYS A 207 -6.19 -0.59 37.91
C CYS A 207 -5.60 0.69 38.52
N LEU A 208 -5.42 1.75 37.72
CA LEU A 208 -4.71 2.96 38.17
C LEU A 208 -5.62 3.90 38.98
N THR A 209 -6.93 3.94 38.67
CA THR A 209 -7.88 4.86 39.32
C THR A 209 -8.70 4.17 40.41
N ALA A 210 -9.27 2.99 40.13
CA ALA A 210 -10.15 2.28 41.06
C ALA A 210 -9.42 1.28 41.96
N HIS A 211 -8.13 1.02 41.73
CA HIS A 211 -7.30 0.09 42.51
C HIS A 211 -7.94 -1.30 42.71
N LEU A 212 -8.64 -1.80 41.68
CA LEU A 212 -9.28 -3.11 41.74
C LEU A 212 -8.24 -4.22 41.63
N ASP A 213 -8.37 -5.26 42.44
CA ASP A 213 -7.50 -6.43 42.42
C ASP A 213 -8.29 -7.73 42.22
N GLY A 214 -7.59 -8.74 41.72
CA GLY A 214 -8.11 -10.10 41.56
C GLY A 214 -9.31 -10.20 40.60
N ALA A 215 -10.37 -10.88 41.03
CA ALA A 215 -11.58 -11.08 40.21
C ALA A 215 -12.30 -9.77 39.85
N ALA A 216 -12.16 -8.72 40.67
CA ALA A 216 -12.76 -7.41 40.41
C ALA A 216 -12.03 -6.65 39.28
N LEU A 217 -10.74 -6.95 39.07
CA LEU A 217 -9.93 -6.42 37.96
C LEU A 217 -10.17 -7.19 36.66
N THR A 218 -10.26 -8.52 36.74
CA THR A 218 -10.40 -9.35 35.53
C THR A 218 -11.79 -9.29 34.92
N ALA A 219 -12.85 -9.09 35.70
CA ALA A 219 -14.21 -8.96 35.20
C ALA A 219 -14.37 -7.85 34.13
N PRO A 220 -13.96 -6.58 34.37
CA PRO A 220 -14.06 -5.53 33.35
C PRO A 220 -13.12 -5.74 32.15
N LEU A 221 -11.94 -6.32 32.36
CA LEU A 221 -11.00 -6.63 31.27
C LEU A 221 -11.54 -7.73 30.35
N ILE A 222 -12.05 -8.82 30.91
CA ILE A 222 -12.69 -9.91 30.16
C ILE A 222 -13.95 -9.41 29.46
N ALA A 223 -14.75 -8.55 30.09
CA ALA A 223 -15.91 -7.94 29.46
C ALA A 223 -15.51 -7.11 28.23
N THR A 224 -14.43 -6.34 28.33
CA THR A 224 -13.88 -5.54 27.22
C THR A 224 -13.37 -6.44 26.08
N VAL A 225 -12.59 -7.48 26.39
CA VAL A 225 -12.09 -8.45 25.39
C VAL A 225 -13.23 -9.23 24.73
N LYS A 226 -14.24 -9.67 25.48
CA LYS A 226 -15.45 -10.28 24.91
C LYS A 226 -16.22 -9.30 24.02
N GLY A 227 -16.20 -8.00 24.36
CA GLY A 227 -16.72 -6.92 23.53
C GLY A 227 -16.07 -6.84 22.14
N PHE A 228 -14.81 -7.27 22.00
CA PHE A 228 -14.10 -7.30 20.72
C PHE A 228 -14.50 -8.50 19.83
N LYS A 229 -15.19 -9.50 20.38
CA LYS A 229 -15.72 -10.68 19.66
C LYS A 229 -14.67 -11.42 18.82
N LEU A 230 -13.46 -11.54 19.34
CA LEU A 230 -12.31 -12.21 18.69
C LEU A 230 -12.54 -13.70 18.41
N ASP A 231 -13.44 -14.33 19.17
CA ASP A 231 -13.88 -15.72 19.07
C ASP A 231 -14.70 -16.01 17.80
N THR A 232 -15.33 -14.97 17.24
CA THR A 232 -16.18 -15.09 16.05
C THR A 232 -15.42 -15.00 14.73
N LYS A 233 -14.15 -14.60 14.77
CA LYS A 233 -13.29 -14.48 13.60
C LYS A 233 -12.40 -15.71 13.50
N LEU A 234 -12.39 -16.36 12.34
CA LEU A 234 -11.61 -17.58 12.10
C LEU A 234 -10.12 -17.40 12.37
N GLU A 235 -9.57 -16.21 12.08
CA GLU A 235 -8.13 -15.94 12.17
C GLU A 235 -7.63 -15.64 13.59
N SER A 236 -8.50 -15.15 14.49
CA SER A 236 -8.13 -14.82 15.88
C SER A 236 -8.71 -15.79 16.92
N LYS A 237 -9.45 -16.82 16.48
CA LYS A 237 -10.14 -17.76 17.36
C LYS A 237 -9.16 -18.50 18.28
N ASP A 238 -8.00 -18.87 17.76
CA ASP A 238 -6.98 -19.64 18.48
C ASP A 238 -6.22 -18.78 19.51
N GLN A 239 -6.28 -17.45 19.38
CA GLN A 239 -5.62 -16.50 20.28
C GLN A 239 -6.50 -16.11 21.48
N VAL A 240 -7.84 -16.29 21.38
CA VAL A 240 -8.76 -16.05 22.50
C VAL A 240 -8.41 -16.80 23.78
N PRO A 241 -8.12 -18.13 23.77
CA PRO A 241 -7.73 -18.84 24.99
C PRO A 241 -6.44 -18.28 25.59
N VAL A 242 -5.45 -17.94 24.76
CA VAL A 242 -4.18 -17.35 25.21
C VAL A 242 -4.41 -16.02 25.95
N ILE A 243 -5.26 -15.15 25.39
CA ILE A 243 -5.62 -13.87 26.00
C ILE A 243 -6.36 -14.07 27.32
N LEU A 244 -7.32 -15.01 27.36
CA LEU A 244 -8.08 -15.28 28.58
C LEU A 244 -7.18 -15.86 29.68
N ASP A 245 -6.29 -16.78 29.35
CA ASP A 245 -5.33 -17.36 30.30
C ASP A 245 -4.38 -16.29 30.86
N ALA A 246 -3.91 -15.36 30.02
CA ALA A 246 -3.11 -14.22 30.46
C ALA A 246 -3.89 -13.31 31.43
N LEU A 247 -5.16 -13.02 31.14
CA LEU A 247 -6.01 -12.23 32.03
C LEU A 247 -6.33 -12.95 33.35
N TYR A 248 -6.56 -14.27 33.33
CA TYR A 248 -6.76 -15.04 34.55
C TYR A 248 -5.48 -15.13 35.40
N ALA A 249 -4.30 -15.20 34.77
CA ALA A 249 -3.02 -15.14 35.48
C ALA A 249 -2.83 -13.80 36.21
N VAL A 250 -3.25 -12.69 35.59
CA VAL A 250 -3.29 -11.37 36.25
C VAL A 250 -4.26 -11.37 37.43
N GLY A 251 -5.44 -11.99 37.32
CA GLY A 251 -6.41 -12.05 38.42
C GLY A 251 -6.03 -12.98 39.58
N ASN A 252 -5.14 -13.95 39.37
CA ASN A 252 -4.68 -14.85 40.44
C ASN A 252 -3.56 -14.24 41.29
N ALA A 253 -2.87 -13.24 40.78
CA ALA A 253 -1.87 -12.49 41.54
C ALA A 253 -2.54 -11.37 42.35
N THR A 254 -2.17 -11.26 43.62
CA THR A 254 -2.73 -10.26 44.54
C THR A 254 -1.83 -9.02 44.64
N GLY A 255 -2.41 -7.83 44.80
CA GLY A 255 -1.68 -6.59 45.03
C GLY A 255 -1.08 -5.93 43.78
N ILE A 256 -1.49 -6.34 42.58
CA ILE A 256 -0.98 -5.79 41.31
C ILE A 256 -1.38 -4.32 41.16
N CYS A 257 -2.63 -3.99 41.47
CA CYS A 257 -3.19 -2.64 41.32
C CYS A 257 -3.33 -1.88 42.65
N SER A 258 -2.71 -2.41 43.71
CA SER A 258 -2.74 -1.77 45.03
C SER A 258 -2.18 -0.35 44.97
N ALA A 259 -2.76 0.57 45.75
CA ALA A 259 -2.37 1.98 45.80
C ALA A 259 -0.89 2.21 46.21
N ALA A 260 -0.21 1.18 46.74
CA ALA A 260 1.21 1.21 47.06
C ALA A 260 2.12 0.94 45.85
N ASN A 261 1.66 0.15 44.88
CA ASN A 261 2.43 -0.24 43.69
C ASN A 261 2.14 0.64 42.48
N VAL A 262 1.03 1.37 42.50
CA VAL A 262 0.49 2.04 41.32
C VAL A 262 0.01 3.45 41.68
N THR A 263 0.48 4.45 40.94
CA THR A 263 0.04 5.84 41.08
C THR A 263 -0.70 6.29 39.81
N ALA A 264 -1.66 7.21 39.94
CA ALA A 264 -2.37 7.76 38.79
C ALA A 264 -1.35 8.41 37.82
N GLY A 265 -1.16 7.80 36.64
CA GLY A 265 -0.19 8.23 35.63
C GLY A 265 1.10 7.40 35.54
N SER A 266 1.29 6.35 36.36
CA SER A 266 2.41 5.42 36.22
C SER A 266 2.13 4.33 35.16
N THR A 267 3.19 3.78 34.55
CA THR A 267 3.09 2.63 33.64
C THR A 267 2.41 1.43 34.32
N PRO A 268 1.52 0.70 33.63
CA PRO A 268 0.88 -0.47 34.20
C PRO A 268 1.92 -1.51 34.65
N PRO A 269 1.66 -2.30 35.70
CA PRO A 269 2.52 -3.40 36.12
C PRO A 269 2.84 -4.39 34.98
N GLU A 270 4.02 -5.00 35.02
CA GLU A 270 4.53 -5.90 33.96
C GLU A 270 3.56 -7.01 33.56
N ALA A 271 2.82 -7.58 34.53
CA ALA A 271 1.79 -8.59 34.28
C ALA A 271 0.65 -8.07 33.38
N ILE A 272 0.23 -6.82 33.56
CA ILE A 272 -0.80 -6.17 32.76
C ILE A 272 -0.24 -5.75 31.40
N GLN A 273 1.03 -5.34 31.33
CA GLN A 273 1.69 -5.05 30.05
C GLN A 273 1.75 -6.30 29.18
N LYS A 274 2.13 -7.45 29.73
CA LYS A 274 2.14 -8.73 29.00
C LYS A 274 0.75 -9.11 28.48
N ALA A 275 -0.27 -9.03 29.33
CA ALA A 275 -1.66 -9.28 28.91
C ALA A 275 -2.13 -8.28 27.83
N SER A 276 -1.69 -7.02 27.91
CA SER A 276 -1.96 -6.02 26.87
C SER A 276 -1.31 -6.36 25.54
N THR A 277 -0.08 -6.86 25.55
CA THR A 277 0.64 -7.32 24.36
C THR A 277 -0.06 -8.51 23.71
N ASP A 278 -0.57 -9.47 24.50
CA ASP A 278 -1.33 -10.62 24.00
C ASP A 278 -2.66 -10.20 23.38
N VAL A 279 -3.37 -9.25 24.01
CA VAL A 279 -4.61 -8.64 23.46
C VAL A 279 -4.32 -7.92 22.14
N LEU A 280 -3.22 -7.16 22.07
CA LEU A 280 -2.81 -6.46 20.86
C LEU A 280 -2.50 -7.45 19.73
N GLY A 281 -1.74 -8.51 20.02
CA GLY A 281 -1.44 -9.59 19.08
C GLY A 281 -2.72 -10.23 18.51
N GLY A 282 -3.68 -10.56 19.37
CA GLY A 282 -4.96 -11.11 18.90
C GLY A 282 -5.80 -10.13 18.08
N LEU A 283 -5.74 -8.83 18.38
CA LEU A 283 -6.38 -7.80 17.55
C LEU A 283 -5.73 -7.71 16.16
N PHE A 284 -4.40 -7.81 16.06
CA PHE A 284 -3.68 -7.84 14.77
C PHE A 284 -3.93 -9.11 13.97
N GLU A 285 -3.94 -10.27 14.60
CA GLU A 285 -4.31 -11.54 13.97
C GLU A 285 -5.74 -11.49 13.46
N SER A 286 -6.64 -10.79 14.16
CA SER A 286 -8.02 -10.57 13.71
C SER A 286 -8.14 -9.77 12.41
N THR A 287 -7.05 -9.14 11.95
CA THR A 287 -6.94 -8.44 10.66
C THR A 287 -6.23 -9.26 9.58
N GLY A 288 -5.55 -10.36 9.96
CA GLY A 288 -4.79 -11.26 9.10
C GLY A 288 -3.26 -11.14 9.23
N VAL A 289 -2.77 -10.37 10.20
CA VAL A 289 -1.33 -10.20 10.47
C VAL A 289 -0.92 -11.14 11.61
N LYS A 290 -0.07 -12.12 11.32
CA LYS A 290 0.47 -13.05 12.34
C LYS A 290 1.68 -12.42 13.03
N VAL A 291 1.71 -12.48 14.35
CA VAL A 291 2.87 -12.05 15.15
C VAL A 291 3.79 -13.25 15.36
N GLY A 292 5.09 -13.08 15.12
CA GLY A 292 6.08 -14.14 15.34
C GLY A 292 6.23 -14.48 16.83
N ALA A 293 6.48 -15.75 17.16
CA ALA A 293 6.67 -16.18 18.54
C ALA A 293 7.92 -15.54 19.15
N GLY A 294 7.77 -14.74 20.21
CA GLY A 294 8.86 -14.11 20.95
C GLY A 294 9.23 -12.69 20.52
N GLU A 295 8.52 -12.09 19.56
CA GLU A 295 8.66 -10.67 19.23
C GLU A 295 7.69 -9.80 20.05
N ASP A 296 8.16 -8.63 20.50
CA ASP A 296 7.30 -7.65 21.17
C ASP A 296 6.21 -7.16 20.21
N ALA A 297 4.98 -7.65 20.40
CA ALA A 297 3.85 -7.34 19.53
C ALA A 297 3.57 -5.82 19.45
N PHE A 298 3.93 -5.07 20.49
CA PHE A 298 3.80 -3.61 20.53
C PHE A 298 4.77 -2.90 19.57
N GLU A 299 6.05 -3.27 19.58
CA GLU A 299 7.05 -2.69 18.67
C GLU A 299 6.79 -3.09 17.22
N LEU A 300 6.40 -4.35 16.99
CA LEU A 300 6.00 -4.82 15.67
C LEU A 300 4.78 -4.06 15.15
N ALA A 301 3.75 -3.87 15.99
CA ALA A 301 2.55 -3.11 15.67
C ALA A 301 2.86 -1.65 15.31
N ARG A 302 3.73 -1.01 16.10
CA ARG A 302 4.17 0.37 15.89
C ARG A 302 4.90 0.51 14.54
N SER A 303 5.89 -0.34 14.30
CA SER A 303 6.68 -0.33 13.07
C SER A 303 5.82 -0.63 11.82
N ALA A 304 4.94 -1.63 11.92
CA ALA A 304 4.02 -1.98 10.85
C ALA A 304 3.08 -0.81 10.52
N TYR A 305 2.51 -0.14 11.53
CA TYR A 305 1.66 1.01 11.31
C TYR A 305 2.39 2.16 10.61
N PHE A 306 3.61 2.49 11.05
CA PHE A 306 4.40 3.54 10.40
C PHE A 306 4.71 3.22 8.94
N THR A 307 5.06 1.96 8.67
CA THR A 307 5.31 1.49 7.30
C THR A 307 4.06 1.64 6.45
N LEU A 308 2.89 1.24 6.96
CA LEU A 308 1.59 1.38 6.27
C LEU A 308 1.23 2.85 6.02
N TYR A 309 1.48 3.72 6.99
CA TYR A 309 1.20 5.14 6.89
C TYR A 309 2.08 5.81 5.83
N ILE A 310 3.39 5.56 5.85
CA ILE A 310 4.33 6.06 4.84
C ILE A 310 3.98 5.51 3.46
N TYR A 311 3.66 4.22 3.37
CA TYR A 311 3.24 3.57 2.12
C TYR A 311 2.02 4.25 1.49
N TYR A 312 0.99 4.53 2.30
CA TYR A 312 -0.23 5.18 1.83
C TYR A 312 0.06 6.58 1.27
N TRP A 313 0.77 7.42 2.04
CA TRP A 313 1.07 8.80 1.62
C TRP A 313 2.05 8.86 0.45
N ALA A 314 3.03 7.97 0.39
CA ALA A 314 3.93 7.84 -0.75
C ALA A 314 3.16 7.45 -2.01
N SER A 315 2.19 6.54 -1.92
CA SER A 315 1.33 6.15 -3.04
C SER A 315 0.45 7.30 -3.52
N VAL A 316 -0.14 8.08 -2.60
CA VAL A 316 -0.89 9.31 -2.91
C VAL A 316 -0.01 10.31 -3.65
N LEU A 317 1.19 10.59 -3.14
CA LEU A 317 2.14 11.51 -3.76
C LEU A 317 2.54 11.03 -5.16
N PHE A 318 2.86 9.75 -5.31
CA PHE A 318 3.24 9.16 -6.58
C PHE A 318 2.13 9.24 -7.64
N ALA A 319 0.88 8.94 -7.26
CA ALA A 319 -0.26 9.04 -8.16
C ALA A 319 -0.53 10.50 -8.57
N LEU A 320 -0.47 11.45 -7.64
CA LEU A 320 -0.72 12.86 -7.91
C LEU A 320 0.37 13.49 -8.78
N LEU A 321 1.63 13.15 -8.57
CA LEU A 321 2.72 13.57 -9.46
C LEU A 321 2.53 13.01 -10.87
N SER A 322 2.11 11.75 -10.99
CA SER A 322 1.80 11.13 -12.28
C SER A 322 0.62 11.83 -12.97
N PHE A 323 -0.45 12.14 -12.24
CA PHE A 323 -1.59 12.91 -12.76
C PHE A 323 -1.19 14.33 -13.19
N ALA A 324 -0.34 15.01 -12.41
CA ALA A 324 0.17 16.34 -12.75
C ALA A 324 1.02 16.30 -14.03
N ALA A 325 1.88 15.30 -14.17
CA ALA A 325 2.70 15.11 -15.37
C ALA A 325 1.85 14.75 -16.60
N ILE A 326 0.82 13.90 -16.47
CA ILE A 326 -0.14 13.61 -17.55
C ILE A 326 -0.85 14.90 -17.96
N PHE A 327 -1.36 15.65 -16.98
CA PHE A 327 -2.06 16.90 -17.24
C PHE A 327 -1.16 17.95 -17.90
N TRP A 328 0.10 18.05 -17.50
CA TRP A 328 1.07 18.96 -18.12
C TRP A 328 1.34 18.57 -19.60
N VAL A 329 1.51 17.28 -19.88
CA VAL A 329 1.69 16.78 -21.25
C VAL A 329 0.47 17.09 -22.13
N VAL A 330 -0.74 16.93 -21.59
CA VAL A 330 -2.02 17.17 -22.28
C VAL A 330 -2.29 18.68 -22.48
N SER A 331 -2.18 19.48 -21.42
CA SER A 331 -2.49 20.92 -21.43
C SER A 331 -1.50 21.78 -22.22
N SER A 332 -0.31 21.29 -22.52
CA SER A 332 0.73 22.01 -23.29
C SER A 332 0.32 22.44 -24.72
N LYS A 333 -0.89 22.11 -25.18
CA LYS A 333 -1.41 22.48 -26.51
C LYS A 333 -2.56 23.50 -26.48
N GLU A 334 -3.32 23.60 -25.39
CA GLU A 334 -4.37 24.61 -25.24
C GLU A 334 -3.82 25.85 -24.55
N ARG A 335 -3.38 26.81 -25.37
CA ARG A 335 -2.84 28.11 -24.95
C ARG A 335 -3.95 29.07 -24.51
N GLY A 336 -4.85 28.60 -23.67
CA GLY A 336 -5.94 29.35 -23.05
C GLY A 336 -6.16 28.81 -21.64
N THR A 337 -5.37 29.27 -20.69
CA THR A 337 -5.49 28.80 -19.29
C THR A 337 -6.79 29.32 -18.67
N ASN A 338 -7.85 28.53 -18.80
CA ASN A 338 -9.08 28.74 -18.04
C ASN A 338 -8.77 28.65 -16.53
N MET A 339 -9.47 29.48 -15.75
CA MET A 339 -9.33 29.57 -14.29
C MET A 339 -9.46 28.20 -13.60
N TYR A 340 -10.29 27.31 -14.16
CA TYR A 340 -10.44 25.90 -13.75
C TYR A 340 -9.12 25.10 -13.78
N ASN A 341 -8.28 25.27 -14.82
CA ASN A 341 -7.01 24.55 -14.92
C ASN A 341 -6.01 25.01 -13.86
N LYS A 342 -6.01 26.31 -13.52
CA LYS A 342 -5.18 26.84 -12.43
C LYS A 342 -5.66 26.36 -11.07
N LEU A 343 -6.98 26.29 -10.87
CA LEU A 343 -7.59 25.81 -9.63
C LEU A 343 -7.35 24.31 -9.41
N ALA A 344 -7.46 23.50 -10.48
CA ALA A 344 -7.17 22.07 -10.46
C ALA A 344 -5.67 21.78 -10.25
N LEU A 345 -4.77 22.57 -10.86
CA LEU A 345 -3.34 22.45 -10.61
C LEU A 345 -3.00 22.88 -9.18
N GLY A 346 -3.63 23.95 -8.67
CA GLY A 346 -3.47 24.44 -7.31
C GLY A 346 -3.91 23.43 -6.25
N SER A 347 -5.08 22.80 -6.43
CA SER A 347 -5.56 21.76 -5.51
C SER A 347 -4.64 20.53 -5.51
N ARG A 348 -4.15 20.11 -6.68
CA ARG A 348 -3.21 18.99 -6.78
C ARG A 348 -1.86 19.30 -6.12
N ILE A 349 -1.31 20.50 -6.31
CA ILE A 349 -0.08 20.94 -5.63
C ILE A 349 -0.30 20.99 -4.12
N LEU A 350 -1.44 21.52 -3.66
CA LEU A 350 -1.79 21.53 -2.24
C LEU A 350 -1.81 20.10 -1.66
N VAL A 351 -2.48 19.15 -2.33
CA VAL A 351 -2.52 17.76 -1.85
C VAL A 351 -1.12 17.11 -1.90
N VAL A 352 -0.29 17.42 -2.89
CA VAL A 352 1.11 16.94 -2.93
C VAL A 352 1.92 17.51 -1.77
N VAL A 353 1.77 18.79 -1.44
CA VAL A 353 2.45 19.43 -0.30
C VAL A 353 1.98 18.82 1.02
N VAL A 354 0.67 18.57 1.17
CA VAL A 354 0.12 17.90 2.36
C VAL A 354 0.60 16.45 2.44
N ALA A 355 0.59 15.70 1.33
CA ALA A 355 1.08 14.32 1.30
C ALA A 355 2.58 14.23 1.57
N ALA A 356 3.38 15.16 1.05
CA ALA A 356 4.80 15.27 1.36
C ALA A 356 5.01 15.67 2.83
N GLY A 357 4.21 16.59 3.35
CA GLY A 357 4.26 17.01 4.76
C GLY A 357 3.85 15.90 5.72
N LEU A 358 2.89 15.05 5.35
CA LEU A 358 2.46 13.92 6.17
C LEU A 358 3.37 12.69 5.99
N GLY A 359 3.94 12.48 4.80
CA GLY A 359 4.86 11.38 4.52
C GLY A 359 6.30 11.62 4.99
N PHE A 360 6.79 12.87 4.93
CA PHE A 360 8.16 13.26 5.35
C PHE A 360 8.20 14.11 6.62
N GLY A 361 7.06 14.64 7.07
CA GLY A 361 6.98 15.31 8.37
C GLY A 361 7.30 14.29 9.45
N LYS A 362 8.38 14.55 10.19
CA LYS A 362 8.77 13.76 11.35
C LYS A 362 7.53 13.49 12.20
N VAL A 363 7.12 12.23 12.23
CA VAL A 363 6.26 11.71 13.28
C VAL A 363 7.05 11.89 14.57
N LEU A 364 6.61 12.84 15.39
CA LEU A 364 7.04 13.01 16.77
C LEU A 364 6.23 12.05 17.65
#